data_AF-A0A1Q9LRY3-F1
#
_entry.id   AF-A0A1Q9LRY3-F1
#
_cell.length_a   1.000
_cell.length_b   1.000
_cell.length_c   1.000
_cell.angle_alpha   90.00
_cell.angle_beta   90.00
_cell.angle_gamma   90.00
#
_symmetry.space_group_name_H-M   'P 1'
#
loop_
_entity.id
_entity.type
_entity.pdbx_description
1 polymer ?
#
loop_
_entity_poly.entity_id
_entity_poly.type
_entity_poly.pdbx_seq_one_letter_code
_entity_poly.pdbx_strand_id
1 'polypeptide(L)'
;MSVEMDVPTTAVAGVPTEPVPWRARGSVSLRWATAPGLQEALIAEGATTLSGSASVRVYLGGDRVREFVDVEVTGTAPIGADSVSLSASGQFPPMVFASPGAGNPMLVTPGGVGSGITPLKADGTPTSVGTVGFWCMVTPILETWHRVDVLPAPTSAEHGVSGQARLAGADVDLGAGTLALTETADKAVTGSLALPATGTASLRLLGIIPAAARVRVVPGPITGTLASGLSTQATVQVSELSVLGVRVVGEKTPCTSTTTIALSAAEAFTVQAGGTLTGTFDVGAFTGCGAFRPVVDHLLAKPGNTITITTG
;
A
#
# COMPACT_ATOMS: atom_id res chain seq x y z
N MET A 1 15.44 30.69 -8.57
CA MET A 1 15.53 29.57 -7.62
C MET A 1 14.86 28.37 -8.26
N SER A 2 15.44 27.19 -8.16
CA SER A 2 14.84 25.91 -8.54
C SER A 2 14.73 25.04 -7.29
N VAL A 3 13.66 24.26 -7.20
CA VAL A 3 13.44 23.27 -6.13
C VAL A 3 13.22 21.92 -6.80
N GLU A 4 14.07 20.96 -6.45
CA GLU A 4 13.97 19.57 -6.83
C GLU A 4 13.34 18.77 -5.68
N MET A 5 12.41 17.89 -6.00
CA MET A 5 11.60 17.14 -5.04
C MET A 5 11.36 15.73 -5.55
N ASP A 6 11.33 14.76 -4.65
CA ASP A 6 10.85 13.40 -4.95
C ASP A 6 9.43 13.24 -4.37
N VAL A 7 8.44 13.64 -5.16
CA VAL A 7 7.05 13.71 -4.74
C VAL A 7 6.27 12.52 -5.31
N PRO A 8 5.48 11.80 -4.49
CA PRO A 8 4.65 10.71 -4.98
C PRO A 8 3.56 11.22 -5.93
N THR A 9 3.23 10.41 -6.94
CA THR A 9 2.10 10.67 -7.85
C THR A 9 0.77 10.14 -7.30
N THR A 10 0.83 9.21 -6.34
CA THR A 10 -0.33 8.62 -5.67
C THR A 10 -0.20 8.65 -4.15
N ALA A 11 -1.33 8.73 -3.45
CA ALA A 11 -1.45 8.59 -2.01
C ALA A 11 -2.65 7.68 -1.68
N VAL A 12 -2.76 7.22 -0.44
CA VAL A 12 -3.90 6.40 0.02
C VAL A 12 -4.66 7.18 1.09
N ALA A 13 -5.98 7.24 0.95
CA ALA A 13 -6.85 7.96 1.90
C ALA A 13 -6.64 7.44 3.33
N GLY A 14 -6.48 8.35 4.29
CA GLY A 14 -6.25 8.03 5.70
C GLY A 14 -4.85 7.47 6.04
N VAL A 15 -3.97 7.27 5.05
CA VAL A 15 -2.60 6.79 5.28
C VAL A 15 -1.62 7.96 5.11
N PRO A 16 -0.72 8.22 6.08
CA PRO A 16 0.34 9.22 5.92
C PRO A 16 1.26 8.88 4.74
N THR A 17 1.56 9.87 3.89
CA THR A 17 2.60 9.73 2.88
C THR A 17 3.97 9.59 3.52
N GLU A 18 4.95 9.07 2.78
CA GLU A 18 6.36 9.22 3.17
C GLU A 18 6.73 10.72 3.24
N PRO A 19 7.70 11.10 4.10
CA PRO A 19 8.28 12.44 4.08
C PRO A 19 8.87 12.74 2.71
N VAL A 20 8.67 13.96 2.20
CA VAL A 20 9.14 14.35 0.87
C VAL A 20 10.47 15.09 1.01
N PRO A 21 11.60 14.48 0.59
CA PRO A 21 12.87 15.20 0.57
C PRO A 21 12.86 16.25 -0.52
N TRP A 22 13.47 17.39 -0.23
CA TRP A 22 13.65 18.47 -1.20
C TRP A 22 15.08 19.01 -1.18
N ARG A 23 15.51 19.49 -2.34
CA ARG A 23 16.76 20.22 -2.53
C ARG A 23 16.45 21.48 -3.31
N ALA A 24 16.88 22.62 -2.80
CA ALA A 24 16.67 23.90 -3.46
C ALA A 24 18.02 24.52 -3.82
N ARG A 25 18.08 25.14 -4.99
CA ARG A 25 19.23 25.89 -5.49
C ARG A 25 18.76 27.23 -6.03
N GLY A 26 19.61 28.23 -5.93
CA GLY A 26 19.31 29.54 -6.48
C GLY A 26 20.57 30.36 -6.67
N SER A 27 20.39 31.53 -7.25
CA SER A 27 21.42 32.54 -7.27
C SER A 27 20.78 33.91 -7.16
N VAL A 28 21.48 34.83 -6.50
CA VAL A 28 21.18 36.26 -6.57
C VAL A 28 22.24 36.91 -7.44
N SER A 29 21.82 37.45 -8.58
CA SER A 29 22.73 38.18 -9.48
C SER A 29 22.99 39.58 -8.94
N LEU A 30 24.26 39.94 -8.86
CA LEU A 30 24.74 41.23 -8.39
C LEU A 30 25.16 42.05 -9.59
N ARG A 31 24.31 43.00 -10.01
CA ARG A 31 24.60 43.87 -11.15
C ARG A 31 25.26 45.16 -10.70
N TRP A 32 26.52 45.08 -10.28
CA TRP A 32 27.30 46.23 -9.78
C TRP A 32 27.32 47.42 -10.75
N ALA A 33 27.37 47.16 -12.07
CA ALA A 33 27.35 48.20 -13.09
C ALA A 33 26.07 49.06 -13.09
N THR A 34 24.95 48.55 -12.55
CA THR A 34 23.69 49.31 -12.44
C THR A 34 23.63 50.22 -11.21
N ALA A 35 24.59 50.10 -10.29
CA ALA A 35 24.71 50.93 -9.09
C ALA A 35 26.18 51.29 -8.81
N PRO A 36 26.78 52.19 -9.61
CA PRO A 36 28.18 52.61 -9.43
C PRO A 36 28.40 53.17 -8.01
N GLY A 37 29.48 52.75 -7.33
CA GLY A 37 29.82 53.22 -5.98
C GLY A 37 29.23 52.38 -4.84
N LEU A 38 28.25 51.50 -5.10
CA LEU A 38 27.64 50.66 -4.05
C LEU A 38 28.65 49.68 -3.46
N GLN A 39 29.49 49.07 -4.30
CA GLN A 39 30.49 48.11 -3.83
C GLN A 39 31.52 48.81 -2.93
N GLU A 40 32.03 49.97 -3.35
CA GLU A 40 32.98 50.76 -2.60
C GLU A 40 32.40 51.24 -1.27
N ALA A 41 31.12 51.65 -1.25
CA ALA A 41 30.42 52.03 -0.03
C ALA A 41 30.30 50.86 0.96
N LEU A 42 29.96 49.66 0.47
CA LEU A 42 29.90 48.47 1.32
C LEU A 42 31.28 48.09 1.88
N ILE A 43 32.34 48.20 1.08
CA ILE A 43 33.72 47.96 1.52
C ILE A 43 34.13 48.99 2.58
N ALA A 44 33.75 50.26 2.42
CA ALA A 44 34.03 51.32 3.39
C ALA A 44 33.34 51.07 4.75
N GLU A 45 32.18 50.43 4.75
CA GLU A 45 31.48 49.93 5.94
C GLU A 45 32.09 48.64 6.52
N GLY A 46 33.20 48.16 5.94
CA GLY A 46 33.94 46.99 6.39
C GLY A 46 33.41 45.66 5.85
N ALA A 47 32.53 45.65 4.84
CA ALA A 47 32.03 44.42 4.25
C ALA A 47 33.15 43.67 3.50
N THR A 48 33.30 42.39 3.80
CA THR A 48 34.21 41.47 3.08
C THR A 48 33.45 40.39 2.31
N THR A 49 32.25 40.05 2.77
CA THR A 49 31.40 39.03 2.18
C THR A 49 29.95 39.50 2.10
N LEU A 50 29.18 38.85 1.24
CA LEU A 50 27.75 39.05 1.07
C LEU A 50 27.05 37.74 1.42
N SER A 51 26.10 37.80 2.35
CA SER A 51 25.21 36.69 2.67
C SER A 51 23.88 36.88 1.94
N GLY A 52 23.60 36.00 0.99
CA GLY A 52 22.33 35.96 0.26
C GLY A 52 21.35 34.99 0.93
N SER A 53 20.08 35.34 0.90
CA SER A 53 18.97 34.49 1.34
C SER A 53 17.80 34.58 0.36
N ALA A 54 17.07 33.48 0.18
CA ALA A 54 15.77 33.46 -0.46
C ALA A 54 14.86 32.47 0.28
N SER A 55 13.59 32.80 0.42
CA SER A 55 12.59 32.04 1.16
C SER A 55 11.29 31.96 0.36
N VAL A 56 10.67 30.79 0.39
CA VAL A 56 9.34 30.56 -0.16
C VAL A 56 8.53 29.75 0.84
N ARG A 57 7.29 30.17 1.06
CA ARG A 57 6.34 29.43 1.89
C ARG A 57 5.65 28.36 1.07
N VAL A 58 5.70 27.12 1.51
CA VAL A 58 5.01 26.00 0.87
C VAL A 58 3.92 25.52 1.80
N TYR A 59 2.66 25.69 1.40
CA TYR A 59 1.51 25.12 2.09
C TYR A 59 1.37 23.65 1.73
N LEU A 60 1.10 22.85 2.75
CA LEU A 60 0.94 21.41 2.64
C LEU A 60 -0.53 21.07 2.41
N GLY A 61 -0.78 20.16 1.47
CA GLY A 61 -2.10 19.67 1.14
C GLY A 61 -2.65 18.64 2.14
N GLY A 62 -3.71 17.95 1.72
CA GLY A 62 -4.40 16.96 2.53
C GLY A 62 -5.27 17.60 3.62
N ASP A 63 -5.37 16.95 4.78
CA ASP A 63 -6.15 17.42 5.93
C ASP A 63 -5.50 18.63 6.61
N ARG A 64 -4.29 19.00 6.17
CA ARG A 64 -3.43 20.03 6.77
C ARG A 64 -3.26 21.28 5.91
N VAL A 65 -4.27 21.70 5.16
CA VAL A 65 -4.25 22.88 4.26
C VAL A 65 -3.78 24.21 4.93
N ARG A 66 -3.61 24.25 6.25
CA ARG A 66 -3.12 25.40 7.02
C ARG A 66 -1.68 25.27 7.52
N GLU A 67 -1.05 24.10 7.38
CA GLU A 67 0.34 23.88 7.71
C GLU A 67 1.22 24.35 6.55
N PHE A 68 2.38 24.92 6.87
CA PHE A 68 3.33 25.37 5.88
C PHE A 68 4.76 25.08 6.34
N VAL A 69 5.65 24.94 5.37
CA VAL A 69 7.10 24.87 5.57
C VAL A 69 7.71 26.04 4.83
N ASP A 70 8.52 26.83 5.52
CA ASP A 70 9.33 27.87 4.89
C ASP A 70 10.61 27.22 4.36
N VAL A 71 10.73 27.21 3.03
CA VAL A 71 11.92 26.72 2.32
C VAL A 71 12.87 27.89 2.18
N GLU A 72 13.88 27.93 3.05
CA GLU A 72 14.91 28.95 3.05
C GLU A 72 16.21 28.41 2.43
N VAL A 73 16.75 29.14 1.46
CA VAL A 73 18.07 28.90 0.87
C VAL A 73 18.99 30.05 1.18
N THR A 74 20.20 29.73 1.62
CA THR A 74 21.23 30.72 1.98
C THR A 74 22.53 30.42 1.25
N GLY A 75 23.39 31.41 1.19
CA GLY A 75 24.75 31.25 0.68
C GLY A 75 25.56 32.51 0.88
N THR A 76 26.87 32.40 0.69
CA THR A 76 27.80 33.51 0.86
C THR A 76 28.72 33.65 -0.35
N ALA A 77 29.07 34.88 -0.70
CA ALA A 77 30.07 35.17 -1.71
C ALA A 77 31.01 36.29 -1.23
N PRO A 78 32.25 36.38 -1.74
CA PRO A 78 33.10 37.54 -1.50
C PRO A 78 32.48 38.81 -2.09
N ILE A 79 32.79 39.96 -1.49
CA ILE A 79 32.39 41.24 -2.06
C ILE A 79 33.02 41.43 -3.46
N GLY A 80 32.25 41.94 -4.41
CA GLY A 80 32.64 42.06 -5.82
C GLY A 80 32.38 40.80 -6.67
N ALA A 81 31.86 39.72 -6.10
CA ALA A 81 31.34 38.61 -6.90
C ALA A 81 30.12 39.03 -7.73
N ASP A 82 29.96 38.47 -8.93
CA ASP A 82 28.80 38.76 -9.80
C ASP A 82 27.51 38.06 -9.35
N SER A 83 27.61 37.08 -8.45
CA SER A 83 26.45 36.40 -7.88
C SER A 83 26.74 35.74 -6.54
N VAL A 84 25.68 35.50 -5.77
CA VAL A 84 25.68 34.62 -4.59
C VAL A 84 24.94 33.35 -4.95
N SER A 85 25.60 32.18 -4.89
CA SER A 85 24.93 30.89 -5.04
C SER A 85 24.26 30.49 -3.73
N LEU A 86 22.98 30.09 -3.81
CA LEU A 86 22.16 29.70 -2.68
C LEU A 86 21.84 28.22 -2.76
N SER A 87 21.83 27.53 -1.62
CA SER A 87 21.36 26.15 -1.57
C SER A 87 20.80 25.79 -0.20
N ALA A 88 19.85 24.87 -0.17
CA ALA A 88 19.39 24.20 1.04
C ALA A 88 18.77 22.84 0.69
N SER A 89 18.52 22.05 1.72
CA SER A 89 17.77 20.81 1.62
C SER A 89 17.00 20.56 2.91
N GLY A 90 15.88 19.86 2.81
CA GLY A 90 15.08 19.48 3.95
C GLY A 90 14.08 18.40 3.59
N GLN A 91 13.05 18.25 4.42
CA GLN A 91 11.94 17.33 4.18
C GLN A 91 10.62 18.02 4.51
N PHE A 92 9.60 17.79 3.69
CA PHE A 92 8.22 18.07 4.09
C PHE A 92 7.70 16.91 4.93
N PRO A 93 6.92 17.18 5.99
CA PRO A 93 6.36 16.13 6.82
C PRO A 93 5.35 15.27 6.04
N PRO A 94 5.06 14.04 6.51
CA PRO A 94 3.96 13.22 6.03
C PRO A 94 2.64 13.99 5.94
N MET A 95 1.95 13.87 4.81
CA MET A 95 0.61 14.42 4.60
C MET A 95 -0.43 13.29 4.65
N VAL A 96 -1.61 13.59 5.16
CA VAL A 96 -2.75 12.65 5.20
C VAL A 96 -3.89 13.27 4.42
N PHE A 97 -4.54 12.49 3.57
CA PHE A 97 -5.71 12.92 2.80
C PHE A 97 -6.92 12.14 3.30
N ALA A 98 -7.95 12.82 3.81
CA ALA A 98 -9.14 12.14 4.35
C ALA A 98 -9.94 11.37 3.28
N SER A 99 -10.00 11.89 2.06
CA SER A 99 -10.90 11.39 1.02
C SER A 99 -10.18 11.06 -0.27
N PRO A 100 -10.61 10.00 -1.00
CA PRO A 100 -10.09 9.71 -2.32
C PRO A 100 -10.50 10.78 -3.33
N GLY A 101 -9.68 10.95 -4.36
CA GLY A 101 -9.94 11.91 -5.44
C GLY A 101 -8.71 12.14 -6.33
N ALA A 102 -8.96 12.52 -7.58
CA ALA A 102 -7.91 12.80 -8.55
C ALA A 102 -7.40 14.25 -8.44
N GLY A 103 -6.09 14.43 -8.64
CA GLY A 103 -5.47 15.74 -8.79
C GLY A 103 -5.57 16.64 -7.56
N ASN A 104 -5.56 16.08 -6.35
CA ASN A 104 -5.59 16.84 -5.11
C ASN A 104 -4.31 17.66 -4.95
N PRO A 105 -4.39 18.95 -4.55
CA PRO A 105 -3.21 19.76 -4.33
C PRO A 105 -2.43 19.21 -3.13
N MET A 106 -1.16 18.87 -3.34
CA MET A 106 -0.28 18.39 -2.29
C MET A 106 0.68 19.48 -1.82
N LEU A 107 1.17 20.31 -2.74
CA LEU A 107 2.07 21.42 -2.43
C LEU A 107 1.57 22.67 -3.15
N VAL A 108 1.30 23.72 -2.39
CA VAL A 108 0.77 24.99 -2.90
C VAL A 108 1.66 26.13 -2.41
N THR A 109 2.04 27.04 -3.29
CA THR A 109 2.83 28.21 -2.89
C THR A 109 2.05 29.50 -3.11
N PRO A 110 2.15 30.48 -2.20
CA PRO A 110 1.37 31.71 -2.30
C PRO A 110 1.88 32.70 -3.36
N GLY A 111 2.63 32.25 -4.37
CA GLY A 111 3.14 33.12 -5.43
C GLY A 111 4.05 34.24 -4.90
N GLY A 112 4.94 33.96 -3.95
CA GLY A 112 5.85 34.98 -3.42
C GLY A 112 7.18 34.38 -2.96
N VAL A 113 8.28 35.02 -3.35
CA VAL A 113 9.63 34.70 -2.85
C VAL A 113 10.19 35.93 -2.17
N GLY A 114 10.48 35.82 -0.87
CA GLY A 114 11.21 36.83 -0.12
C GLY A 114 12.70 36.56 -0.28
N SER A 115 13.48 37.55 -0.67
CA SER A 115 14.93 37.40 -0.84
C SER A 115 15.66 38.58 -0.22
N GLY A 116 16.95 38.43 0.07
CA GLY A 116 17.72 39.51 0.64
C GLY A 116 19.21 39.27 0.61
N ILE A 117 19.97 40.36 0.73
CA ILE A 117 21.42 40.35 0.87
C ILE A 117 21.81 41.11 2.11
N THR A 118 22.70 40.51 2.91
CA THR A 118 23.31 41.13 4.09
C THR A 118 24.81 41.22 3.87
N PRO A 119 25.40 42.42 3.78
CA PRO A 119 26.85 42.59 3.80
C PRO A 119 27.40 42.23 5.18
N LEU A 120 28.44 41.41 5.21
CA LEU A 120 29.08 40.94 6.44
C LEU A 120 30.53 41.40 6.51
N LYS A 121 30.98 41.70 7.72
CA LYS A 121 32.37 42.01 8.06
C LYS A 121 33.23 40.74 8.05
N ALA A 122 34.54 40.92 8.23
CA ALA A 122 35.50 39.82 8.30
C ALA A 122 35.21 38.82 9.45
N ASP A 123 34.57 39.26 10.52
CA ASP A 123 34.17 38.42 11.65
C ASP A 123 32.81 37.70 11.44
N GLY A 124 32.19 37.88 10.27
CA GLY A 124 30.89 37.30 9.92
C GLY A 124 29.69 38.07 10.46
N THR A 125 29.89 39.17 11.21
CA THR A 125 28.78 40.00 11.70
C THR A 125 28.26 40.94 10.61
N PRO A 126 26.97 41.33 10.64
CA PRO A 126 26.43 42.32 9.69
C PRO A 126 27.14 43.67 9.76
N THR A 127 27.25 44.37 8.63
CA THR A 127 27.62 45.80 8.62
C THR A 127 26.46 46.68 9.12
N SER A 128 26.71 47.98 9.25
CA SER A 128 25.70 48.98 9.63
C SER A 128 24.53 49.06 8.63
N VAL A 129 24.75 48.61 7.39
CA VAL A 129 23.76 48.59 6.30
C VAL A 129 22.65 47.58 6.55
N GLY A 130 22.95 46.49 7.28
CA GLY A 130 21.99 45.44 7.57
C GLY A 130 21.53 44.66 6.32
N THR A 131 20.35 44.02 6.41
CA THR A 131 19.79 43.21 5.33
C THR A 131 18.98 44.07 4.37
N VAL A 132 19.35 44.06 3.09
CA VAL A 132 18.55 44.63 2.01
C VAL A 132 17.64 43.53 1.46
N GLY A 133 16.36 43.60 1.83
CA GLY A 133 15.33 42.67 1.36
C GLY A 133 14.68 43.12 0.05
N PHE A 134 14.34 42.16 -0.80
CA PHE A 134 13.54 42.35 -2.01
C PHE A 134 12.48 41.26 -2.11
N TRP A 135 11.26 41.66 -2.46
CA TRP A 135 10.11 40.76 -2.57
C TRP A 135 9.73 40.60 -4.03
N CYS A 136 9.73 39.36 -4.50
CA CYS A 136 9.19 39.02 -5.82
C CYS A 136 7.79 38.45 -5.62
N MET A 137 6.77 39.26 -5.91
CA MET A 137 5.40 38.77 -6.04
C MET A 137 5.23 38.14 -7.42
N VAL A 138 4.81 36.89 -7.44
CA VAL A 138 4.51 36.10 -8.63
C VAL A 138 2.99 35.93 -8.66
N THR A 139 2.32 36.46 -9.69
CA THR A 139 0.90 36.19 -9.92
C THR A 139 0.76 34.99 -10.86
N PRO A 140 -0.12 34.01 -10.59
CA PRO A 140 -1.14 33.99 -9.53
C PRO A 140 -0.59 33.67 -8.13
N ILE A 141 -1.25 34.23 -7.11
CA ILE A 141 -0.86 34.14 -5.68
C ILE A 141 -1.11 32.76 -5.05
N LEU A 142 -1.51 31.74 -5.79
CA LEU A 142 -1.69 30.36 -5.31
C LEU A 142 -1.41 29.40 -6.47
N GLU A 143 -0.15 29.02 -6.64
CA GLU A 143 0.25 28.03 -7.64
C GLU A 143 0.37 26.67 -6.99
N THR A 144 -0.30 25.66 -7.56
CA THR A 144 -0.12 24.27 -7.15
C THR A 144 1.13 23.73 -7.81
N TRP A 145 2.19 23.51 -7.03
CA TRP A 145 3.44 22.93 -7.52
C TRP A 145 3.31 21.44 -7.79
N HIS A 146 2.53 20.73 -6.97
CA HIS A 146 2.35 19.29 -7.14
C HIS A 146 0.94 18.83 -6.78
N ARG A 147 0.44 17.88 -7.58
CA ARG A 147 -0.86 17.22 -7.38
C ARG A 147 -0.65 15.73 -7.23
N VAL A 148 -1.52 15.11 -6.43
CA VAL A 148 -1.50 13.68 -6.16
C VAL A 148 -2.89 13.08 -6.37
N ASP A 149 -2.93 11.86 -6.90
CA ASP A 149 -4.15 11.07 -6.94
C ASP A 149 -4.29 10.29 -5.63
N VAL A 150 -5.35 10.58 -4.88
CA VAL A 150 -5.64 9.91 -3.61
C VAL A 150 -6.53 8.72 -3.89
N LEU A 151 -5.96 7.52 -3.76
CA LEU A 151 -6.65 6.25 -3.90
C LEU A 151 -7.43 5.94 -2.62
N PRO A 152 -8.58 5.25 -2.71
CA PRO A 152 -9.28 4.77 -1.53
C PRO A 152 -8.42 3.76 -0.77
N ALA A 153 -8.53 3.76 0.57
CA ALA A 153 -7.86 2.78 1.41
C ALA A 153 -8.32 1.36 1.08
N PRO A 154 -7.40 0.37 1.13
CA PRO A 154 -7.83 -1.02 1.06
C PRO A 154 -8.75 -1.32 2.25
N THR A 155 -9.79 -2.09 1.97
CA THR A 155 -10.72 -2.55 2.98
C THR A 155 -10.28 -3.94 3.42
N SER A 156 -9.92 -4.10 4.69
CA SER A 156 -9.52 -5.39 5.26
C SER A 156 -10.41 -5.79 6.41
N ALA A 157 -10.69 -7.08 6.52
CA ALA A 157 -11.38 -7.65 7.68
C ALA A 157 -10.96 -9.11 7.90
N GLU A 158 -11.07 -9.54 9.15
CA GLU A 158 -10.92 -10.93 9.55
C GLU A 158 -12.21 -11.40 10.20
N HIS A 159 -12.69 -12.55 9.75
CA HIS A 159 -13.93 -13.18 10.22
C HIS A 159 -13.63 -14.56 10.77
N GLY A 160 -14.31 -14.92 11.87
CA GLY A 160 -14.49 -16.32 12.20
C GLY A 160 -15.41 -16.97 11.16
N VAL A 161 -15.11 -18.20 10.74
CA VAL A 161 -15.94 -18.91 9.76
C VAL A 161 -16.31 -20.31 10.21
N SER A 162 -17.37 -20.85 9.63
CA SER A 162 -17.69 -22.28 9.65
C SER A 162 -17.67 -22.82 8.22
N GLY A 163 -17.03 -23.98 8.02
CA GLY A 163 -16.89 -24.59 6.71
C GLY A 163 -17.67 -25.90 6.60
N GLN A 164 -18.39 -26.09 5.50
CA GLN A 164 -19.00 -27.36 5.12
C GLN A 164 -18.61 -27.69 3.68
N ALA A 165 -18.37 -28.96 3.39
CA ALA A 165 -18.12 -29.43 2.03
C ALA A 165 -18.99 -30.62 1.68
N ARG A 166 -19.32 -30.75 0.40
CA ARG A 166 -19.92 -31.95 -0.17
C ARG A 166 -18.89 -32.64 -1.05
N LEU A 167 -18.28 -33.70 -0.53
CA LEU A 167 -17.20 -34.45 -1.17
C LEU A 167 -17.72 -35.80 -1.65
N ALA A 168 -17.63 -36.04 -2.97
CA ALA A 168 -18.12 -37.26 -3.61
C ALA A 168 -19.57 -37.63 -3.24
N GLY A 169 -20.40 -36.61 -2.96
CA GLY A 169 -21.81 -36.75 -2.55
C GLY A 169 -22.05 -36.88 -1.05
N ALA A 170 -21.00 -36.90 -0.22
CA ALA A 170 -21.10 -36.93 1.24
C ALA A 170 -20.86 -35.55 1.85
N ASP A 171 -21.65 -35.21 2.87
CA ASP A 171 -21.47 -33.96 3.62
C ASP A 171 -20.34 -34.11 4.65
N VAL A 172 -19.47 -33.11 4.72
CA VAL A 172 -18.25 -33.09 5.52
C VAL A 172 -18.17 -31.75 6.25
N ASP A 173 -18.20 -31.82 7.58
CA ASP A 173 -17.97 -30.65 8.44
C ASP A 173 -16.46 -30.33 8.49
N LEU A 174 -16.08 -29.13 8.05
CA LEU A 174 -14.71 -28.62 8.06
C LEU A 174 -14.43 -27.74 9.30
N GLY A 175 -15.41 -27.60 10.19
CA GLY A 175 -15.30 -26.94 11.48
C GLY A 175 -15.18 -25.43 11.41
N ALA A 176 -14.88 -24.84 12.56
CA ALA A 176 -14.65 -23.41 12.70
C ALA A 176 -13.23 -23.04 12.24
N GLY A 177 -13.08 -21.94 11.54
CA GLY A 177 -11.82 -21.44 10.99
C GLY A 177 -11.77 -19.91 10.95
N THR A 178 -10.84 -19.37 10.17
CA THR A 178 -10.71 -17.92 9.96
C THR A 178 -10.62 -17.56 8.48
N LEU A 179 -11.18 -16.41 8.12
CA LEU A 179 -11.13 -15.82 6.79
C LEU A 179 -10.64 -14.38 6.90
N ALA A 180 -9.46 -14.10 6.38
CA ALA A 180 -8.91 -12.76 6.28
C ALA A 180 -8.95 -12.32 4.82
N LEU A 181 -9.58 -11.18 4.53
CA LEU A 181 -9.70 -10.63 3.18
C LEU A 181 -9.26 -9.17 3.16
N THR A 182 -8.70 -8.76 2.04
CA THR A 182 -8.35 -7.37 1.71
C THR A 182 -8.83 -7.06 0.30
N GLU A 183 -9.75 -6.11 0.16
CA GLU A 183 -10.17 -5.52 -1.10
C GLU A 183 -9.40 -4.23 -1.36
N THR A 184 -8.74 -4.13 -2.51
CA THR A 184 -8.04 -2.92 -2.95
C THR A 184 -8.99 -1.92 -3.61
N ALA A 185 -8.49 -0.71 -3.85
CA ALA A 185 -9.20 0.33 -4.60
C ALA A 185 -9.78 -0.17 -5.94
N ASP A 186 -9.01 -1.00 -6.66
CA ASP A 186 -9.36 -1.55 -7.96
C ASP A 186 -10.30 -2.77 -7.88
N LYS A 187 -10.91 -3.01 -6.71
CA LYS A 187 -11.80 -4.15 -6.43
C LYS A 187 -11.14 -5.52 -6.52
N ALA A 188 -9.81 -5.57 -6.54
CA ALA A 188 -9.07 -6.82 -6.39
C ALA A 188 -9.12 -7.27 -4.94
N VAL A 189 -9.47 -8.53 -4.72
CA VAL A 189 -9.54 -9.16 -3.40
C VAL A 189 -8.38 -10.15 -3.26
N THR A 190 -7.69 -10.07 -2.14
CA THR A 190 -6.70 -11.06 -1.71
C THR A 190 -6.98 -11.52 -0.29
N GLY A 191 -6.53 -12.71 0.08
CA GLY A 191 -6.72 -13.17 1.46
C GLY A 191 -6.25 -14.57 1.76
N SER A 192 -6.64 -15.05 2.94
CA SER A 192 -6.36 -16.39 3.43
C SER A 192 -7.60 -16.99 4.07
N LEU A 193 -7.78 -18.30 3.86
CA LEU A 193 -8.82 -19.10 4.51
C LEU A 193 -8.14 -20.26 5.25
N ALA A 194 -8.29 -20.29 6.57
CA ALA A 194 -7.74 -21.33 7.42
C ALA A 194 -8.86 -22.21 7.96
N LEU A 195 -8.83 -23.49 7.62
CA LEU A 195 -9.74 -24.51 8.13
C LEU A 195 -8.92 -25.52 8.96
N PRO A 196 -9.08 -25.55 10.30
CA PRO A 196 -8.25 -26.38 11.17
C PRO A 196 -8.75 -27.83 11.25
N ALA A 197 -10.04 -28.09 11.00
CA ALA A 197 -10.63 -29.39 11.28
C ALA A 197 -10.39 -30.41 10.17
N THR A 198 -10.37 -31.68 10.59
CA THR A 198 -10.48 -32.83 9.69
C THR A 198 -11.92 -33.34 9.80
N GLY A 199 -12.66 -33.31 8.70
CA GLY A 199 -14.03 -33.81 8.65
C GLY A 199 -14.10 -35.30 8.31
N THR A 200 -15.23 -35.93 8.58
CA THR A 200 -15.46 -37.34 8.23
C THR A 200 -16.46 -37.43 7.07
N ALA A 201 -16.04 -37.96 5.94
CA ALA A 201 -16.89 -38.25 4.79
C ALA A 201 -17.44 -39.68 4.88
N SER A 202 -18.76 -39.83 4.87
CA SER A 202 -19.44 -41.12 4.81
C SER A 202 -19.72 -41.50 3.35
N LEU A 203 -19.01 -42.49 2.83
CA LEU A 203 -18.95 -42.84 1.42
C LEU A 203 -19.49 -44.25 1.16
N ARG A 204 -19.72 -44.58 -0.12
CA ARG A 204 -20.06 -45.94 -0.55
C ARG A 204 -19.18 -46.38 -1.72
N LEU A 205 -18.39 -47.42 -1.51
CA LEU A 205 -17.62 -48.08 -2.56
C LEU A 205 -18.58 -48.92 -3.42
N LEU A 206 -18.55 -48.72 -4.73
CA LEU A 206 -19.47 -49.34 -5.70
C LEU A 206 -20.97 -49.14 -5.38
N GLY A 207 -21.30 -48.08 -4.63
CA GLY A 207 -22.69 -47.75 -4.27
C GLY A 207 -23.30 -48.54 -3.11
N ILE A 208 -22.66 -49.63 -2.66
CA ILE A 208 -23.23 -50.54 -1.64
C ILE A 208 -22.33 -50.79 -0.43
N ILE A 209 -21.00 -50.67 -0.57
CA ILE A 209 -20.05 -51.03 0.50
C ILE A 209 -19.76 -49.78 1.35
N PRO A 210 -20.09 -49.75 2.65
CA PRO A 210 -19.80 -48.61 3.52
C PRO A 210 -18.31 -48.31 3.61
N ALA A 211 -17.96 -47.04 3.42
CA ALA A 211 -16.61 -46.53 3.62
C ALA A 211 -16.66 -45.19 4.37
N ALA A 212 -15.62 -44.90 5.15
CA ALA A 212 -15.47 -43.63 5.86
C ALA A 212 -14.06 -43.08 5.63
N ALA A 213 -13.96 -41.80 5.30
CA ALA A 213 -12.69 -41.12 5.09
C ALA A 213 -12.56 -39.91 6.00
N ARG A 214 -11.40 -39.74 6.65
CA ARG A 214 -11.04 -38.48 7.30
C ARG A 214 -10.39 -37.56 6.28
N VAL A 215 -11.06 -36.46 5.98
CA VAL A 215 -10.64 -35.51 4.95
C VAL A 215 -10.31 -34.16 5.58
N ARG A 216 -9.20 -33.57 5.15
CA ARG A 216 -8.82 -32.20 5.46
C ARG A 216 -8.68 -31.41 4.16
N VAL A 217 -9.27 -30.23 4.11
CA VAL A 217 -9.08 -29.29 2.99
C VAL A 217 -8.16 -28.19 3.48
N VAL A 218 -7.08 -27.94 2.74
CA VAL A 218 -6.09 -26.91 3.06
C VAL A 218 -6.11 -25.86 1.95
N PRO A 219 -6.87 -24.76 2.13
CA PRO A 219 -6.89 -23.67 1.16
C PRO A 219 -5.56 -22.92 1.15
N GLY A 220 -5.18 -22.44 -0.03
CA GLY A 220 -4.09 -21.51 -0.24
C GLY A 220 -4.61 -20.06 -0.27
N PRO A 221 -3.79 -19.13 -0.78
CA PRO A 221 -4.18 -17.73 -0.91
C PRO A 221 -5.43 -17.57 -1.77
N ILE A 222 -6.36 -16.73 -1.33
CA ILE A 222 -7.53 -16.31 -2.10
C ILE A 222 -7.14 -15.13 -2.98
N THR A 223 -7.57 -15.15 -4.24
CA THR A 223 -7.44 -14.03 -5.18
C THR A 223 -8.71 -13.89 -6.02
N GLY A 224 -8.97 -12.70 -6.58
CA GLY A 224 -10.07 -12.48 -7.54
C GLY A 224 -10.78 -11.16 -7.31
N THR A 225 -12.07 -11.09 -7.65
CA THR A 225 -12.94 -9.95 -7.31
C THR A 225 -14.28 -10.47 -6.83
N LEU A 226 -15.00 -9.70 -5.98
CA LEU A 226 -16.35 -10.12 -5.56
C LEU A 226 -17.34 -10.21 -6.74
N ALA A 227 -17.14 -9.40 -7.79
CA ALA A 227 -18.01 -9.36 -8.96
C ALA A 227 -17.79 -10.54 -9.93
N SER A 228 -16.54 -10.93 -10.15
CA SER A 228 -16.17 -12.02 -11.08
C SER A 228 -16.03 -13.38 -10.41
N GLY A 229 -16.04 -13.42 -9.08
CA GLY A 229 -15.71 -14.59 -8.28
C GLY A 229 -14.26 -14.57 -7.77
N LEU A 230 -14.07 -15.31 -6.68
CA LEU A 230 -12.80 -15.54 -6.01
C LEU A 230 -12.29 -16.93 -6.37
N SER A 231 -10.99 -17.16 -6.21
CA SER A 231 -10.34 -18.44 -6.47
C SER A 231 -9.25 -18.71 -5.45
N THR A 232 -9.07 -19.98 -5.09
CA THR A 232 -7.96 -20.43 -4.26
C THR A 232 -7.50 -21.82 -4.69
N GLN A 233 -6.20 -22.06 -4.70
CA GLN A 233 -5.70 -23.43 -4.80
C GLN A 233 -5.87 -24.12 -3.45
N ALA A 234 -6.36 -25.35 -3.44
CA ALA A 234 -6.51 -26.13 -2.22
C ALA A 234 -5.85 -27.50 -2.35
N THR A 235 -5.34 -28.00 -1.23
CA THR A 235 -4.91 -29.39 -1.10
C THR A 235 -5.94 -30.17 -0.31
N VAL A 236 -6.52 -31.19 -0.92
CA VAL A 236 -7.37 -32.17 -0.25
C VAL A 236 -6.50 -33.31 0.26
N GLN A 237 -6.56 -33.56 1.57
CA GLN A 237 -5.78 -34.58 2.26
C GLN A 237 -6.70 -35.65 2.83
N VAL A 238 -6.38 -36.92 2.61
CA VAL A 238 -7.07 -38.05 3.25
C VAL A 238 -6.08 -38.75 4.18
N SER A 239 -6.27 -38.57 5.49
CA SER A 239 -5.40 -39.12 6.53
C SER A 239 -5.81 -40.53 6.96
N GLU A 240 -7.08 -40.87 6.81
CA GLU A 240 -7.63 -42.18 7.16
C GLU A 240 -8.71 -42.58 6.16
N LEU A 241 -8.70 -43.85 5.74
CA LEU A 241 -9.78 -44.47 4.98
C LEU A 241 -10.09 -45.83 5.59
N SER A 242 -11.36 -46.08 5.87
CA SER A 242 -11.88 -47.36 6.35
C SER A 242 -12.96 -47.90 5.41
N VAL A 243 -12.89 -49.19 5.08
CA VAL A 243 -13.88 -49.89 4.25
C VAL A 243 -14.41 -51.07 5.05
N LEU A 244 -15.74 -51.17 5.24
CA LEU A 244 -16.35 -52.18 6.13
C LEU A 244 -15.76 -52.19 7.56
N GLY A 245 -15.33 -51.02 8.05
CA GLY A 245 -14.68 -50.89 9.36
C GLY A 245 -13.22 -51.33 9.41
N VAL A 246 -12.66 -51.84 8.31
CA VAL A 246 -11.24 -52.18 8.18
C VAL A 246 -10.48 -50.97 7.66
N ARG A 247 -9.48 -50.50 8.41
CA ARG A 247 -8.62 -49.38 8.01
C ARG A 247 -7.69 -49.80 6.87
N VAL A 248 -7.82 -49.13 5.73
CA VAL A 248 -7.02 -49.39 4.52
C VAL A 248 -5.98 -48.30 4.25
N VAL A 249 -6.22 -47.06 4.72
CA VAL A 249 -5.23 -45.97 4.72
C VAL A 249 -5.05 -45.48 6.15
N GLY A 250 -3.80 -45.30 6.58
CA GLY A 250 -3.43 -44.86 7.93
C GLY A 250 -2.55 -43.62 7.93
N GLU A 251 -2.46 -42.98 9.11
CA GLU A 251 -2.05 -41.59 9.31
C GLU A 251 -0.59 -41.23 8.94
N LYS A 252 0.28 -42.20 8.62
CA LYS A 252 1.72 -41.94 8.45
C LYS A 252 2.05 -41.10 7.21
N THR A 253 1.27 -41.23 6.13
CA THR A 253 1.40 -40.41 4.93
C THR A 253 0.01 -40.16 4.35
N PRO A 254 -0.57 -38.95 4.48
CA PRO A 254 -1.89 -38.68 3.93
C PRO A 254 -1.84 -38.73 2.40
N CYS A 255 -2.90 -39.26 1.80
CA CYS A 255 -3.15 -39.10 0.39
C CYS A 255 -3.43 -37.64 0.07
N THR A 256 -2.83 -37.08 -0.97
CA THR A 256 -3.04 -35.67 -1.33
C THR A 256 -3.46 -35.49 -2.77
N SER A 257 -4.37 -34.55 -3.01
CA SER A 257 -4.81 -34.09 -4.32
C SER A 257 -4.89 -32.57 -4.33
N THR A 258 -4.37 -31.93 -5.36
CA THR A 258 -4.42 -30.47 -5.52
C THR A 258 -5.55 -30.10 -6.45
N THR A 259 -6.27 -29.03 -6.11
CA THR A 259 -7.42 -28.55 -6.88
C THR A 259 -7.50 -27.03 -6.80
N THR A 260 -8.31 -26.43 -7.67
CA THR A 260 -8.68 -25.03 -7.62
C THR A 260 -10.14 -24.94 -7.20
N ILE A 261 -10.41 -24.18 -6.14
CA ILE A 261 -11.75 -23.89 -5.67
C ILE A 261 -12.15 -22.54 -6.25
N ALA A 262 -13.14 -22.54 -7.15
CA ALA A 262 -13.83 -21.33 -7.56
C ALA A 262 -14.88 -20.98 -6.50
N LEU A 263 -14.81 -19.77 -5.95
CA LEU A 263 -15.67 -19.25 -4.89
C LEU A 263 -16.54 -18.11 -5.44
N SER A 264 -17.81 -18.12 -5.07
CA SER A 264 -18.79 -17.09 -5.39
C SER A 264 -19.34 -16.53 -4.09
N ALA A 265 -19.38 -15.21 -4.02
CA ALA A 265 -19.91 -14.48 -2.87
C ALA A 265 -21.43 -14.34 -3.02
N ALA A 266 -22.17 -14.57 -1.94
CA ALA A 266 -23.60 -14.27 -1.90
C ALA A 266 -23.84 -12.76 -2.01
N GLU A 267 -25.05 -12.34 -2.41
CA GLU A 267 -25.39 -10.92 -2.66
C GLU A 267 -25.13 -10.00 -1.45
N ALA A 268 -25.33 -10.50 -0.23
CA ALA A 268 -25.09 -9.74 1.01
C ALA A 268 -23.62 -9.76 1.47
N PHE A 269 -22.74 -10.47 0.77
CA PHE A 269 -21.35 -10.62 1.18
C PHE A 269 -20.56 -9.33 0.93
N THR A 270 -19.87 -8.84 1.95
CA THR A 270 -18.86 -7.78 1.81
C THR A 270 -17.61 -8.15 2.59
N VAL A 271 -16.46 -7.56 2.24
CA VAL A 271 -15.24 -7.79 3.03
C VAL A 271 -15.45 -7.40 4.49
N GLN A 272 -16.12 -6.29 4.79
CA GLN A 272 -16.30 -5.79 6.16
C GLN A 272 -17.34 -6.57 6.97
N ALA A 273 -18.48 -6.91 6.38
CA ALA A 273 -19.58 -7.56 7.10
C ALA A 273 -19.51 -9.10 7.06
N GLY A 274 -18.68 -9.66 6.17
CA GLY A 274 -18.68 -11.09 5.90
C GLY A 274 -19.92 -11.52 5.12
N GLY A 275 -20.27 -12.80 5.21
CA GLY A 275 -21.44 -13.44 4.62
C GLY A 275 -21.16 -14.91 4.29
N THR A 276 -21.83 -15.42 3.25
CA THR A 276 -21.61 -16.77 2.75
C THR A 276 -20.82 -16.77 1.45
N LEU A 277 -19.78 -17.59 1.38
CA LEU A 277 -19.06 -17.95 0.17
C LEU A 277 -19.39 -19.40 -0.20
N THR A 278 -19.82 -19.63 -1.43
CA THR A 278 -20.02 -20.98 -1.98
C THR A 278 -19.01 -21.26 -3.05
N GLY A 279 -18.46 -22.46 -3.12
CA GLY A 279 -17.53 -22.82 -4.17
C GLY A 279 -17.73 -24.21 -4.71
N THR A 280 -17.12 -24.43 -5.87
CA THR A 280 -17.08 -25.72 -6.56
C THR A 280 -15.65 -26.10 -6.87
N PHE A 281 -15.34 -27.39 -6.79
CA PHE A 281 -14.02 -27.91 -7.10
C PHE A 281 -14.07 -29.37 -7.54
N ASP A 282 -13.11 -29.73 -8.37
CA ASP A 282 -12.94 -31.09 -8.85
C ASP A 282 -11.75 -31.72 -8.15
N VAL A 283 -11.96 -32.89 -7.53
CA VAL A 283 -10.86 -33.61 -6.89
C VAL A 283 -10.23 -34.51 -7.94
N GLY A 284 -8.97 -34.21 -8.27
CA GLY A 284 -8.16 -35.02 -9.17
C GLY A 284 -7.59 -36.26 -8.50
N ALA A 285 -6.82 -37.03 -9.25
CA ALA A 285 -6.17 -38.25 -8.74
C ALA A 285 -5.24 -37.95 -7.55
N PHE A 286 -5.27 -38.81 -6.56
CA PHE A 286 -4.47 -38.68 -5.35
C PHE A 286 -3.05 -39.22 -5.55
N THR A 287 -2.12 -38.59 -4.85
CA THR A 287 -0.74 -39.04 -4.71
C THR A 287 -0.48 -39.43 -3.25
N GLY A 288 0.59 -40.22 -3.00
CA GLY A 288 0.96 -40.63 -1.64
C GLY A 288 0.15 -41.80 -1.03
N CYS A 289 -0.85 -42.34 -1.73
CA CYS A 289 -1.72 -43.41 -1.23
C CYS A 289 -1.15 -44.85 -1.28
N GLY A 290 0.06 -45.04 -1.81
CA GLY A 290 0.63 -46.37 -2.04
C GLY A 290 -0.27 -47.28 -2.86
N ALA A 291 -0.39 -48.56 -2.47
CA ALA A 291 -1.17 -49.57 -3.17
C ALA A 291 -2.69 -49.30 -3.17
N PHE A 292 -3.20 -48.46 -2.27
CA PHE A 292 -4.63 -48.17 -2.13
C PHE A 292 -5.11 -47.00 -2.99
N ARG A 293 -4.22 -46.38 -3.78
CA ARG A 293 -4.57 -45.28 -4.69
C ARG A 293 -5.82 -45.56 -5.55
N PRO A 294 -5.98 -46.72 -6.21
CA PRO A 294 -7.15 -46.96 -7.06
C PRO A 294 -8.48 -46.89 -6.30
N VAL A 295 -8.48 -47.32 -5.03
CA VAL A 295 -9.67 -47.28 -4.17
C VAL A 295 -9.98 -45.85 -3.75
N VAL A 296 -8.96 -45.09 -3.36
CA VAL A 296 -9.10 -43.67 -2.97
C VAL A 296 -9.59 -42.84 -4.15
N ASP A 297 -8.98 -43.00 -5.32
CA ASP A 297 -9.34 -42.28 -6.54
C ASP A 297 -10.80 -42.60 -6.93
N HIS A 298 -11.21 -43.86 -6.91
CA HIS A 298 -12.59 -44.24 -7.25
C HIS A 298 -13.64 -43.64 -6.29
N LEU A 299 -13.29 -43.50 -5.01
CA LEU A 299 -14.20 -42.97 -4.00
C LEU A 299 -14.29 -41.44 -4.04
N LEU A 300 -13.14 -40.76 -4.13
CA LEU A 300 -13.02 -39.34 -3.83
C LEU A 300 -12.59 -38.48 -5.02
N ALA A 301 -11.92 -39.02 -6.04
CA ALA A 301 -11.49 -38.25 -7.20
C ALA A 301 -12.66 -38.08 -8.20
N LYS A 302 -13.61 -37.22 -7.81
CA LYS A 302 -14.82 -36.92 -8.60
C LYS A 302 -14.92 -35.43 -8.87
N PRO A 303 -15.53 -35.03 -10.01
CA PRO A 303 -15.88 -33.65 -10.25
C PRO A 303 -17.13 -33.22 -9.46
N GLY A 304 -17.37 -31.91 -9.40
CA GLY A 304 -18.62 -31.34 -8.89
C GLY A 304 -18.75 -31.34 -7.37
N ASN A 305 -17.64 -31.33 -6.64
CA ASN A 305 -17.68 -31.14 -5.19
C ASN A 305 -17.99 -29.69 -4.87
N THR A 306 -18.63 -29.46 -3.72
CA THR A 306 -18.98 -28.11 -3.29
C THR A 306 -18.39 -27.81 -1.92
N ILE A 307 -18.18 -26.52 -1.65
CA ILE A 307 -17.80 -26.00 -0.34
C ILE A 307 -18.67 -24.79 -0.02
N THR A 308 -19.03 -24.62 1.24
CA THR A 308 -19.75 -23.47 1.76
C THR A 308 -19.02 -22.97 3.00
N ILE A 309 -18.67 -21.70 3.00
CA ILE A 309 -18.02 -21.00 4.10
C ILE A 309 -18.97 -19.91 4.56
N THR A 310 -19.33 -19.92 5.83
CA THR A 310 -20.21 -18.90 6.43
C THR A 310 -19.46 -18.17 7.52
N THR A 311 -19.38 -16.84 7.44
CA THR A 311 -18.80 -16.02 8.50
C THR A 311 -19.74 -15.96 9.71
N GLY A 312 -19.16 -15.94 10.90
CA GLY A 312 -19.86 -15.78 12.19
C GLY A 312 -19.76 -14.39 12.76
#